data_AF-A0A542EJ47-F1
#
_entry.id   AF-A0A542EJ47-F1
#
_cell.length_a   1.000
_cell.length_b   1.000
_cell.length_c   1.000
_cell.angle_alpha   90.00
_cell.angle_beta   90.00
_cell.angle_gamma   90.00
#
_symmetry.space_group_name_H-M   'P 1'
#
loop_
_entity.id
_entity.type
_entity.pdbx_description
1 polymer ?
#
loop_
_entity_poly.entity_id
_entity_poly.type
_entity_poly.pdbx_seq_one_letter_code
_entity_poly.pdbx_strand_id
1 'polypeptide(L)'
;MWVATVHEADVVPYMRAVARSAERIREWNPVDPGDLAGQLERQSSVHRTFVIHARKPVGDHAIVGIVNVSNVVRGRFQSATMGYNSYDPYAGTGLFAEGMRVLLGLVFTAEPYGMGLHRLEANVQPANVRSAGLLRSIGFRRERHMKRMLWLEGAGRPASWRDHDSYAITAEEHPVAYRPNDHPSVTVVVESAGGPSPTARDLACELGVPVLSDAVLSPEQTAAVLADAAGGAVLEIGSGTTGSAVVDEILRRADVQSERVLFVHAGATGPAAIARIALEARALALG
;
A
#
# COMPACT_ATOMS: atom_id res chain seq x y z
N MET A 1 11.10 12.56 21.93
CA MET A 1 9.66 12.27 21.95
C MET A 1 9.30 11.25 23.02
N TRP A 2 8.01 11.01 23.26
CA TRP A 2 7.44 9.82 23.90
C TRP A 2 6.02 9.61 23.36
N VAL A 3 5.46 8.42 23.56
CA VAL A 3 4.13 8.04 23.07
C VAL A 3 3.32 7.48 24.24
N ALA A 4 2.06 7.88 24.35
CA ALA A 4 1.12 7.29 25.30
C ALA A 4 -0.30 7.29 24.74
N THR A 5 -1.20 6.55 25.39
CA THR A 5 -2.63 6.69 25.14
C THR A 5 -3.11 8.08 25.55
N VAL A 6 -4.08 8.60 24.82
CA VAL A 6 -4.68 9.91 25.09
C VAL A 6 -5.18 10.05 26.53
N HIS A 7 -4.97 11.22 27.12
CA HIS A 7 -5.50 11.61 28.43
C HIS A 7 -6.21 12.97 28.34
N GLU A 8 -7.08 13.27 29.30
CA GLU A 8 -7.73 14.58 29.44
C GLU A 8 -6.74 15.76 29.42
N ALA A 9 -5.53 15.58 29.96
CA ALA A 9 -4.49 16.62 29.97
C ALA A 9 -3.99 16.99 28.56
N ASP A 10 -4.23 16.13 27.55
CA ASP A 10 -3.85 16.37 26.17
C ASP A 10 -4.82 17.29 25.43
N VAL A 11 -6.05 17.48 25.94
CA VAL A 11 -7.13 18.22 25.25
C VAL A 11 -6.70 19.63 24.87
N VAL A 12 -6.22 20.40 25.85
CA VAL A 12 -5.87 21.80 25.64
C VAL A 12 -4.61 21.96 24.75
N PRO A 13 -3.50 21.23 24.97
CA PRO A 13 -2.37 21.20 24.04
C PRO A 13 -2.75 20.76 22.61
N TYR A 14 -3.66 19.79 22.48
CA TYR A 14 -4.14 19.31 21.18
C TYR A 14 -4.92 20.38 20.44
N MET A 15 -5.85 21.05 21.10
CA MET A 15 -6.62 22.15 20.50
C MET A 15 -5.70 23.19 19.86
N ARG A 16 -4.61 23.57 20.55
CA ARG A 16 -3.60 24.50 20.03
C ARG A 16 -2.86 23.93 18.82
N ALA A 17 -2.45 22.66 18.90
CA ALA A 17 -1.75 21.97 17.82
C ALA A 17 -2.58 21.90 16.53
N VAL A 18 -3.88 21.57 16.64
CA VAL A 18 -4.83 21.51 15.52
C VAL A 18 -5.07 22.90 14.94
N ALA A 19 -5.37 23.89 15.80
CA ALA A 19 -5.63 25.26 15.35
C ALA A 19 -4.44 25.84 14.56
N ARG A 20 -3.21 25.60 15.06
CA ARG A 20 -1.98 26.04 14.39
C ARG A 20 -1.74 25.34 13.05
N SER A 21 -2.16 24.09 12.92
CA SER A 21 -1.92 23.25 11.74
C SER A 21 -3.09 23.26 10.75
N ALA A 22 -4.13 24.05 11.01
CA ALA A 22 -5.43 23.97 10.33
C ALA A 22 -5.31 24.09 8.80
N GLU A 23 -4.53 25.06 8.31
CA GLU A 23 -4.35 25.28 6.88
C GLU A 23 -3.74 24.07 6.17
N ARG A 24 -2.69 23.49 6.75
CA ARG A 24 -2.01 22.30 6.22
C ARG A 24 -2.87 21.04 6.30
N ILE A 25 -3.65 20.89 7.37
CA ILE A 25 -4.48 19.69 7.57
C ILE A 25 -5.73 19.72 6.69
N ARG A 26 -6.37 20.89 6.51
CA ARG A 26 -7.66 21.03 5.82
C ARG A 26 -7.64 20.55 4.36
N GLU A 27 -6.48 20.55 3.72
CA GLU A 27 -6.31 19.97 2.38
C GLU A 27 -6.66 18.48 2.34
N TRP A 28 -6.34 17.75 3.42
CA TRP A 28 -6.37 16.29 3.49
C TRP A 28 -7.46 15.75 4.40
N ASN A 29 -7.82 16.47 5.47
CA ASN A 29 -8.75 16.03 6.50
C ASN A 29 -9.58 17.19 7.05
N PRO A 30 -10.77 16.94 7.61
CA PRO A 30 -11.49 17.91 8.43
C PRO A 30 -10.62 18.42 9.59
N VAL A 31 -10.83 19.67 9.97
CA VAL A 31 -10.11 20.32 11.06
C VAL A 31 -11.10 20.66 12.15
N ASP A 32 -11.02 19.94 13.27
CA ASP A 32 -11.81 20.19 14.46
C ASP A 32 -10.90 20.15 15.70
N PRO A 33 -10.53 21.30 16.27
CA PRO A 33 -9.73 21.35 17.49
C PRO A 33 -10.39 20.68 18.70
N GLY A 34 -11.72 20.51 18.71
CA GLY A 34 -12.48 19.96 19.83
C GLY A 34 -12.69 18.44 19.78
N ASP A 35 -12.31 17.77 18.70
CA ASP A 35 -12.68 16.37 18.47
C ASP A 35 -12.02 15.36 19.43
N LEU A 36 -10.94 15.75 20.11
CA LEU A 36 -10.21 14.87 21.03
C LEU A 36 -11.06 14.44 22.24
N ALA A 37 -12.00 15.27 22.69
CA ALA A 37 -12.93 14.88 23.75
C ALA A 37 -13.77 13.66 23.33
N GLY A 38 -14.30 13.66 22.11
CA GLY A 38 -15.00 12.50 21.57
C GLY A 38 -14.09 11.30 21.35
N GLN A 39 -12.80 11.50 21.08
CA GLN A 39 -11.83 10.40 21.00
C GLN A 39 -11.57 9.78 22.37
N LEU A 40 -11.46 10.58 23.44
CA LEU A 40 -11.34 10.09 24.82
C LEU A 40 -12.51 9.19 25.23
N GLU A 41 -13.72 9.55 24.84
CA GLU A 41 -14.92 8.75 25.13
C GLU A 41 -14.97 7.42 24.36
N ARG A 42 -14.35 7.36 23.18
CA ARG A 42 -14.37 6.18 22.30
C ARG A 42 -13.31 5.12 22.65
N GLN A 43 -12.46 5.36 23.65
CA GLN A 43 -11.38 4.42 23.99
C GLN A 43 -11.95 3.04 24.37
N SER A 44 -11.52 2.00 23.68
CA SER A 44 -12.00 0.63 23.85
C SER A 44 -10.95 -0.39 23.40
N SER A 45 -11.27 -1.68 23.49
CA SER A 45 -10.42 -2.75 22.94
C SER A 45 -10.30 -2.70 21.41
N VAL A 46 -11.20 -1.97 20.73
CA VAL A 46 -11.24 -1.83 19.26
C VAL A 46 -10.92 -0.44 18.73
N HIS A 47 -10.67 0.51 19.63
CA HIS A 47 -10.30 1.88 19.31
C HIS A 47 -9.36 2.45 20.37
N ARG A 48 -8.13 2.77 19.98
CA ARG A 48 -7.13 3.40 20.84
C ARG A 48 -6.54 4.63 20.16
N THR A 49 -6.53 5.74 20.86
CA THR A 49 -5.89 6.98 20.44
C THR A 49 -4.57 7.12 21.17
N PHE A 50 -3.50 7.30 20.41
CA PHE A 50 -2.17 7.57 20.92
C PHE A 50 -1.77 9.00 20.58
N VAL A 51 -1.04 9.61 21.50
CA VAL A 51 -0.48 10.95 21.38
C VAL A 51 1.04 10.83 21.38
N ILE A 52 1.67 11.50 20.43
CA ILE A 52 3.13 11.63 20.35
C ILE A 52 3.50 12.99 20.92
N HIS A 53 4.31 13.01 21.97
CA HIS A 53 4.73 14.22 22.65
C HIS A 53 6.21 14.54 22.40
N ALA A 54 6.51 15.81 22.21
CA ALA A 54 7.86 16.34 22.23
C ALA A 54 8.35 16.40 23.69
N ARG A 55 9.58 15.93 23.96
CA ARG A 55 10.21 16.06 25.29
C ARG A 55 10.61 17.51 25.60
N LYS A 56 10.93 18.26 24.55
CA LYS A 56 11.27 19.68 24.59
C LYS A 56 10.25 20.42 23.73
N PRO A 57 9.17 20.95 24.32
CA PRO A 57 8.14 21.64 23.56
C PRO A 57 8.70 22.88 22.86
N VAL A 58 8.23 23.15 21.66
CA VAL A 58 8.48 24.37 20.89
C VAL A 58 7.15 25.10 20.73
N GLY A 59 7.09 26.35 21.18
CA GLY A 59 5.84 27.12 21.21
C GLY A 59 4.98 26.78 22.42
N ASP A 60 3.67 26.65 22.21
CA ASP A 60 2.63 26.59 23.24
C ASP A 60 2.01 25.20 23.44
N HIS A 61 2.52 24.17 22.75
CA HIS A 61 2.10 22.78 22.94
C HIS A 61 3.25 21.79 22.73
N ALA A 62 3.11 20.59 23.31
CA ALA A 62 4.05 19.48 23.16
C ALA A 62 3.58 18.43 22.13
N ILE A 63 2.38 18.57 21.56
CA ILE A 63 1.77 17.54 20.70
C ILE A 63 2.43 17.53 19.32
N VAL A 64 3.19 16.47 19.03
CA VAL A 64 3.82 16.21 17.72
C VAL A 64 2.80 15.65 16.73
N GLY A 65 1.87 14.83 17.22
CA GLY A 65 0.83 14.22 16.42
C GLY A 65 -0.06 13.27 17.21
N ILE A 66 -1.16 12.88 16.58
CA ILE A 66 -2.09 11.87 17.09
C ILE A 66 -2.22 10.74 16.09
N VAL A 67 -2.41 9.53 16.62
CA VAL A 67 -2.60 8.30 15.87
C VAL A 67 -3.78 7.54 16.46
N ASN A 68 -4.78 7.30 15.64
CA ASN A 68 -5.97 6.52 15.99
C ASN A 68 -5.82 5.14 15.41
N VAL A 69 -5.65 4.12 16.25
CA VAL A 69 -5.72 2.71 15.86
C VAL A 69 -7.16 2.25 16.10
N SER A 70 -7.88 1.99 15.03
CA SER A 70 -9.32 1.69 15.05
C SER A 70 -9.64 0.44 14.23
N ASN A 71 -10.89 -0.01 14.29
CA ASN A 71 -11.37 -1.18 13.57
C ASN A 71 -10.52 -2.43 13.86
N VAL A 72 -10.16 -2.62 15.14
CA VAL A 72 -9.39 -3.79 15.54
C VAL A 72 -10.24 -5.05 15.37
N VAL A 73 -9.72 -6.01 14.63
CA VAL A 73 -10.30 -7.33 14.44
C VAL A 73 -9.35 -8.39 14.99
N ARG A 74 -9.86 -9.20 15.92
CA ARG A 74 -9.10 -10.27 16.61
C ARG A 74 -9.20 -11.61 15.89
N GLY A 75 -8.72 -12.67 16.53
CA GLY A 75 -8.82 -14.04 16.03
C GLY A 75 -7.74 -14.33 15.00
N ARG A 76 -8.13 -14.80 13.82
CA ARG A 76 -7.18 -15.14 12.74
C ARG A 76 -6.68 -13.92 11.95
N PHE A 77 -7.32 -12.76 12.10
CA PHE A 77 -6.94 -11.56 11.34
C PHE A 77 -5.93 -10.68 12.10
N GLN A 78 -6.11 -10.49 13.42
CA GLN A 78 -5.26 -9.65 14.28
C GLN A 78 -4.82 -8.34 13.61
N SER A 79 -5.78 -7.61 13.04
CA SER A 79 -5.49 -6.45 12.20
C SER A 79 -6.25 -5.23 12.68
N ALA A 80 -5.72 -4.05 12.37
CA ALA A 80 -6.40 -2.78 12.57
C ALA A 80 -6.11 -1.80 11.42
N THR A 81 -6.90 -0.74 11.35
CA THR A 81 -6.63 0.42 10.51
C THR A 81 -6.16 1.59 11.38
N MET A 82 -5.34 2.48 10.83
CA MET A 82 -4.98 3.72 11.51
C MET A 82 -5.22 4.97 10.67
N GLY A 83 -5.62 6.03 11.37
CA GLY A 83 -5.60 7.41 10.87
C GLY A 83 -4.68 8.25 11.75
N TYR A 84 -4.05 9.27 11.18
CA TYR A 84 -3.10 10.08 11.93
C TYR A 84 -2.98 11.50 11.40
N ASN A 85 -2.54 12.40 12.27
CA ASN A 85 -2.17 13.77 11.92
C ASN A 85 -0.87 14.14 12.65
N SER A 86 0.00 14.89 11.96
CA SER A 86 1.15 15.55 12.57
C SER A 86 0.90 17.04 12.63
N TYR A 87 1.42 17.69 13.67
CA TYR A 87 1.14 19.09 13.97
C TYR A 87 2.39 19.96 13.90
N ASP A 88 2.20 21.19 13.46
CA ASP A 88 3.22 22.23 13.48
C ASP A 88 3.47 22.66 14.93
N PRO A 89 4.70 23.04 15.31
CA PRO A 89 5.89 23.21 14.46
C PRO A 89 6.70 21.93 14.24
N TYR A 90 6.23 20.76 14.68
CA TYR A 90 7.01 19.51 14.63
C TYR A 90 6.93 18.79 13.29
N ALA A 91 5.96 19.11 12.44
CA ALA A 91 5.80 18.49 11.14
C ALA A 91 7.08 18.65 10.29
N GLY A 92 7.70 17.53 9.89
CA GLY A 92 8.91 17.54 9.04
C GLY A 92 10.22 17.52 9.79
N THR A 93 10.19 17.54 11.13
CA THR A 93 11.39 17.42 11.98
C THR A 93 11.87 15.98 12.18
N GLY A 94 11.13 14.98 11.68
CA GLY A 94 11.38 13.55 11.93
C GLY A 94 10.73 13.01 13.21
N LEU A 95 10.35 13.87 14.17
CA LEU A 95 9.79 13.45 15.46
C LEU A 95 8.52 12.60 15.35
N PHE A 96 7.64 12.89 14.39
CA PHE A 96 6.44 12.10 14.17
C PHE A 96 6.78 10.69 13.68
N ALA A 97 7.77 10.54 12.80
CA ALA A 97 8.24 9.24 12.32
C ALA A 97 8.90 8.43 13.43
N GLU A 98 9.68 9.06 14.32
CA GLU A 98 10.22 8.43 15.52
C GLU A 98 9.10 7.91 16.44
N GLY A 99 8.12 8.76 16.75
CA GLY A 99 6.97 8.36 17.57
C GLY A 99 6.15 7.24 16.93
N MET A 100 5.98 7.27 15.61
CA MET A 100 5.32 6.18 14.90
C MET A 100 6.05 4.84 15.03
N ARG A 101 7.39 4.83 14.95
CA ARG A 101 8.15 3.58 15.15
C ARG A 101 7.97 3.02 16.57
N VAL A 102 7.90 3.88 17.58
CA VAL A 102 7.59 3.46 18.96
C VAL A 102 6.17 2.88 19.05
N LEU A 103 5.19 3.54 18.42
CA LEU A 103 3.81 3.06 18.39
C LEU A 103 3.67 1.71 17.71
N LEU A 104 4.35 1.48 16.58
CA LEU A 104 4.35 0.17 15.91
C LEU A 104 4.84 -0.94 16.84
N GLY A 105 5.88 -0.67 17.64
CA GLY A 105 6.33 -1.57 18.69
C GLY A 105 5.21 -1.92 19.67
N LEU A 106 4.46 -0.94 20.14
CA LEU A 106 3.29 -1.15 21.03
C LEU A 106 2.16 -1.92 20.34
N VAL A 107 1.91 -1.66 19.05
CA VAL A 107 0.85 -2.34 18.29
C VAL A 107 1.14 -3.84 18.14
N PHE A 108 2.38 -4.20 17.83
CA PHE A 108 2.77 -5.59 17.57
C PHE A 108 3.20 -6.36 18.82
N THR A 109 3.60 -5.66 19.89
CA THR A 109 3.90 -6.32 21.18
C THR A 109 2.66 -7.03 21.72
N ALA A 110 2.82 -8.28 22.15
CA ALA A 110 1.74 -9.10 22.69
C ALA A 110 1.08 -8.47 23.93
N GLU A 111 -0.20 -8.79 24.14
CA GLU A 111 -0.90 -8.45 25.37
C GLU A 111 -0.25 -9.14 26.59
N PRO A 112 -0.28 -8.52 27.79
CA PRO A 112 -0.92 -7.24 28.13
C PRO A 112 -0.02 -6.00 27.88
N TYR A 113 1.19 -6.19 27.33
CA TYR A 113 2.18 -5.12 27.20
C TYR A 113 1.97 -4.21 25.98
N GLY A 114 1.30 -4.73 24.95
CA GLY A 114 0.92 -3.99 23.75
C GLY A 114 -0.47 -4.38 23.27
N MET A 115 -0.73 -4.20 21.97
CA MET A 115 -2.03 -4.55 21.37
C MET A 115 -2.08 -5.97 20.81
N GLY A 116 -0.95 -6.67 20.64
CA GLY A 116 -0.89 -8.04 20.13
C GLY A 116 -1.48 -8.20 18.72
N LEU A 117 -1.39 -7.17 17.89
CA LEU A 117 -1.81 -7.24 16.49
C LEU A 117 -0.71 -7.86 15.64
N HIS A 118 -1.11 -8.46 14.52
CA HIS A 118 -0.23 -8.94 13.48
C HIS A 118 -0.04 -7.89 12.38
N ARG A 119 -1.08 -7.09 12.10
CA ARG A 119 -1.13 -6.21 10.94
C ARG A 119 -1.71 -4.83 11.26
N LEU A 120 -1.13 -3.81 10.65
CA LEU A 120 -1.65 -2.44 10.69
C LEU A 120 -1.73 -1.85 9.28
N GLU A 121 -2.86 -1.24 8.96
CA GLU A 121 -3.12 -0.62 7.67
C GLU A 121 -3.36 0.89 7.81
N ALA A 122 -2.84 1.70 6.89
CA ALA A 122 -3.11 3.13 6.79
C ALA A 122 -3.48 3.51 5.36
N ASN A 123 -4.50 4.34 5.22
CA ASN A 123 -5.06 4.70 3.92
C ASN A 123 -4.81 6.19 3.65
N VAL A 124 -4.19 6.48 2.52
CA VAL A 124 -3.65 7.81 2.21
C VAL A 124 -4.10 8.25 0.82
N GLN A 125 -4.62 9.48 0.68
CA GLN A 125 -4.93 10.04 -0.63
C GLN A 125 -3.67 10.03 -1.53
N PRO A 126 -3.72 9.58 -2.80
CA PRO A 126 -2.53 9.41 -3.63
C PRO A 126 -1.67 10.68 -3.80
N ALA A 127 -2.29 11.86 -3.80
CA ALA A 127 -1.60 13.13 -3.89
C ALA A 127 -0.87 13.54 -2.60
N ASN A 128 -1.16 12.90 -1.46
CA ASN A 128 -0.50 13.18 -0.18
C ASN A 128 0.85 12.45 -0.08
N VAL A 129 1.79 12.89 -0.93
CA VAL A 129 3.13 12.30 -1.06
C VAL A 129 3.91 12.31 0.26
N ARG A 130 3.66 13.27 1.14
CA ARG A 130 4.30 13.38 2.45
C ARG A 130 3.88 12.25 3.39
N SER A 131 2.57 11.98 3.43
CA SER A 131 1.99 10.91 4.23
C SER A 131 2.40 9.52 3.70
N ALA A 132 2.34 9.33 2.37
CA ALA A 132 2.83 8.11 1.72
C ALA A 132 4.33 7.88 1.95
N GLY A 133 5.15 8.94 1.82
CA GLY A 133 6.59 8.89 2.05
C GLY A 133 6.93 8.56 3.50
N LEU A 134 6.18 9.12 4.47
CA LEU A 134 6.31 8.78 5.88
C LEU A 134 6.08 7.28 6.11
N LEU A 135 4.94 6.74 5.66
CA LEU A 135 4.61 5.32 5.85
C LEU A 135 5.68 4.41 5.26
N ARG A 136 6.12 4.70 4.04
CA ARG A 136 7.22 3.96 3.39
C ARG A 136 8.55 4.05 4.14
N SER A 137 8.85 5.17 4.79
CA SER A 137 10.08 5.37 5.57
C SER A 137 10.10 4.67 6.93
N ILE A 138 8.95 4.11 7.34
CA ILE A 138 8.79 3.32 8.57
C ILE A 138 8.36 1.87 8.29
N GLY A 139 8.50 1.41 7.04
CA GLY A 139 8.37 0.01 6.66
C GLY A 139 7.06 -0.39 5.98
N PHE A 140 6.09 0.51 5.85
CA PHE A 140 4.84 0.16 5.18
C PHE A 140 5.05 0.01 3.67
N ARG A 141 4.35 -0.97 3.11
CA ARG A 141 4.31 -1.28 1.67
C ARG A 141 2.93 -0.96 1.10
N ARG A 142 2.89 -0.43 -0.12
CA ARG A 142 1.62 -0.13 -0.79
C ARG A 142 1.03 -1.43 -1.32
N GLU A 143 -0.20 -1.74 -0.92
CA GLU A 143 -0.87 -2.98 -1.35
C GLU A 143 -1.96 -2.75 -2.38
N ARG A 144 -2.75 -1.68 -2.24
CA ARG A 144 -3.98 -1.50 -3.04
C ARG A 144 -4.25 -0.04 -3.34
N HIS A 145 -4.96 0.21 -4.44
CA HIS A 145 -5.59 1.49 -4.73
C HIS A 145 -7.11 1.35 -4.56
N MET A 146 -7.70 2.20 -3.73
CA MET A 146 -9.12 2.19 -3.38
C MET A 146 -9.81 3.42 -3.98
N LYS A 147 -10.64 3.18 -5.00
CA LYS A 147 -11.43 4.23 -5.64
C LYS A 147 -12.55 4.68 -4.71
N ARG A 148 -12.75 5.99 -4.58
CA ARG A 148 -13.86 6.65 -3.87
C ARG A 148 -14.02 6.12 -2.44
N MET A 149 -12.91 5.99 -1.71
CA MET A 149 -12.89 5.37 -0.39
C MET A 149 -13.57 6.23 0.68
N LEU A 150 -13.24 7.52 0.78
CA LEU A 150 -13.72 8.39 1.85
C LEU A 150 -14.44 9.62 1.30
N TRP A 151 -15.59 9.95 1.90
CA TRP A 151 -16.28 11.21 1.67
C TRP A 151 -15.62 12.30 2.50
N LEU A 152 -14.97 13.26 1.85
CA LEU A 152 -14.25 14.34 2.53
C LEU A 152 -14.75 15.70 2.07
N GLU A 153 -14.91 16.61 3.03
CA GLU A 153 -15.06 18.03 2.74
C GLU A 153 -13.81 18.57 2.06
N GLY A 154 -14.00 19.52 1.16
CA GLY A 154 -12.91 20.11 0.42
C GLY A 154 -12.43 21.42 1.04
N ALA A 155 -11.11 21.60 1.14
CA ALA A 155 -10.52 22.92 1.35
C ALA A 155 -10.89 23.84 0.17
N GLY A 156 -11.98 24.60 0.31
CA GLY A 156 -12.47 25.49 -0.75
C GLY A 156 -13.04 24.78 -1.98
N ARG A 157 -13.39 23.49 -1.88
CA ARG A 157 -13.99 22.70 -2.97
C ARG A 157 -15.19 21.90 -2.45
N PRO A 158 -16.15 21.51 -3.31
CA PRO A 158 -17.26 20.66 -2.90
C PRO A 158 -16.78 19.38 -2.23
N ALA A 159 -17.52 18.92 -1.22
CA ALA A 159 -17.30 17.61 -0.64
C ALA A 159 -17.45 16.52 -1.71
N SER A 160 -16.58 15.51 -1.67
CA SER A 160 -16.61 14.43 -2.64
C SER A 160 -15.93 13.17 -2.11
N TRP A 161 -16.24 12.04 -2.74
CA TRP A 161 -15.50 10.79 -2.53
C TRP A 161 -14.08 10.91 -3.06
N ARG A 162 -13.10 10.51 -2.26
CA ARG A 162 -11.66 10.59 -2.54
C ARG A 162 -11.04 9.21 -2.61
N ASP A 163 -10.24 9.00 -3.63
CA ASP A 163 -9.41 7.80 -3.77
C ASP A 163 -8.31 7.78 -2.71
N HIS A 164 -7.93 6.58 -2.28
CA HIS A 164 -6.89 6.33 -1.30
C HIS A 164 -6.03 5.15 -1.71
N ASP A 165 -4.73 5.23 -1.49
CA ASP A 165 -3.83 4.08 -1.52
C ASP A 165 -3.75 3.45 -0.13
N SER A 166 -3.82 2.13 -0.08
CA SER A 166 -3.69 1.32 1.12
C SER A 166 -2.23 0.92 1.33
N TYR A 167 -1.72 1.25 2.50
CA TYR A 167 -0.38 0.89 2.96
C TYR A 167 -0.50 -0.02 4.17
N ALA A 168 0.26 -1.09 4.21
CA ALA A 168 0.25 -2.01 5.35
C ALA A 168 1.65 -2.44 5.77
N ILE A 169 1.75 -2.88 7.02
CA ILE A 169 2.93 -3.52 7.60
C ILE A 169 2.49 -4.64 8.53
N THR A 170 3.22 -5.75 8.55
CA THR A 170 3.01 -6.84 9.51
C THR A 170 4.10 -6.89 10.58
N ALA A 171 3.86 -7.67 11.64
CA ALA A 171 4.76 -7.78 12.78
C ALA A 171 6.17 -8.26 12.39
N GLU A 172 6.28 -9.14 11.39
CA GLU A 172 7.56 -9.66 10.88
C GLU A 172 8.38 -8.62 10.12
N GLU A 173 7.72 -7.58 9.61
CA GLU A 173 8.33 -6.50 8.84
C GLU A 173 8.81 -5.35 9.73
N HIS A 174 8.53 -5.38 11.04
CA HIS A 174 8.94 -4.36 12.00
C HIS A 174 10.10 -4.84 12.90
N PRO A 175 11.21 -4.08 13.07
CA PRO A 175 11.51 -2.76 12.51
C PRO A 175 12.33 -2.83 11.21
N VAL A 176 11.67 -2.65 10.07
CA VAL A 176 12.33 -2.36 8.79
C VAL A 176 11.95 -0.95 8.34
N ALA A 177 12.94 -0.12 7.97
CA ALA A 177 12.69 1.28 7.64
C ALA A 177 12.06 1.45 6.25
N TYR A 178 12.63 0.84 5.21
CA TYR A 178 12.14 0.97 3.84
C TYR A 178 12.40 -0.30 3.05
N ARG A 179 11.40 -0.73 2.27
CA ARG A 179 11.55 -1.71 1.19
C ARG A 179 10.84 -1.19 -0.06
N PRO A 180 11.41 -1.41 -1.26
CA PRO A 180 10.66 -1.26 -2.50
C PRO A 180 9.36 -2.07 -2.44
N ASN A 181 8.32 -1.60 -3.12
CA ASN A 181 7.11 -2.41 -3.26
C ASN A 181 7.47 -3.66 -4.05
N ASP A 182 7.28 -4.81 -3.40
CA ASP A 182 7.40 -6.10 -4.04
C ASP A 182 6.00 -6.54 -4.49
N HIS A 183 5.88 -6.87 -5.77
CA HIS A 183 4.66 -7.37 -6.38
C HIS A 183 4.99 -8.72 -7.01
N PRO A 184 4.11 -9.73 -6.89
CA PRO A 184 4.30 -10.98 -7.60
C PRO A 184 4.42 -10.70 -9.11
N SER A 185 5.53 -11.13 -9.70
CA SER A 185 5.76 -11.05 -11.14
C SER A 185 4.89 -12.08 -11.84
N VAL A 186 4.00 -11.65 -12.73
CA VAL A 186 3.08 -12.53 -13.46
C VAL A 186 3.56 -12.70 -14.90
N THR A 187 3.86 -13.93 -15.30
CA THR A 187 4.26 -14.24 -16.68
C THR A 187 3.24 -15.15 -17.35
N VAL A 188 2.75 -14.74 -18.52
CA VAL A 188 1.80 -15.52 -19.34
C VAL A 188 2.35 -15.63 -20.75
N VAL A 189 2.36 -16.82 -21.32
CA VAL A 189 2.73 -17.06 -22.72
C VAL A 189 1.45 -17.23 -23.54
N VAL A 190 1.27 -16.37 -24.54
CA VAL A 190 0.17 -16.42 -25.49
C VAL A 190 0.71 -16.86 -26.85
N GLU A 191 0.32 -18.07 -27.26
CA GLU A 191 0.62 -18.56 -28.60
C GLU A 191 -0.36 -17.96 -29.61
N SER A 192 0.14 -17.18 -30.57
CA SER A 192 -0.65 -16.55 -31.62
C SER A 192 -0.33 -17.16 -33.00
N ALA A 193 -1.25 -17.05 -33.95
CA ALA A 193 -1.05 -17.54 -35.32
C ALA A 193 -0.11 -16.64 -36.18
N GLY A 194 0.72 -15.82 -35.53
CA GLY A 194 1.57 -14.80 -36.15
C GLY A 194 0.90 -13.42 -36.15
N GLY A 195 1.51 -12.46 -35.45
CA GLY A 195 1.04 -11.09 -35.33
C GLY A 195 0.19 -10.80 -34.06
N PRO A 196 -0.28 -9.55 -33.90
CA PRO A 196 -0.90 -9.09 -32.67
C PRO A 196 -2.22 -9.81 -32.35
N SER A 197 -2.28 -10.42 -31.16
CA SER A 197 -3.42 -11.13 -30.61
C SER A 197 -4.25 -10.22 -29.70
N PRO A 198 -5.59 -10.12 -29.91
CA PRO A 198 -6.47 -9.49 -28.94
C PRO A 198 -6.35 -10.11 -27.54
N THR A 199 -6.16 -11.43 -27.45
CA THR A 199 -5.98 -12.14 -26.18
C THR A 199 -4.74 -11.66 -25.43
N ALA A 200 -3.60 -11.50 -26.10
CA ALA A 200 -2.38 -11.03 -25.45
C ALA A 200 -2.54 -9.61 -24.91
N ARG A 201 -3.14 -8.72 -25.71
CA ARG A 201 -3.43 -7.33 -25.32
C ARG A 201 -4.41 -7.26 -24.15
N ASP A 202 -5.52 -7.99 -24.23
CA ASP A 202 -6.58 -7.93 -23.23
C ASP A 202 -6.09 -8.53 -21.89
N LEU A 203 -5.30 -9.61 -21.93
CA LEU A 203 -4.64 -10.17 -20.74
C LEU A 203 -3.64 -9.20 -20.14
N ALA A 204 -2.80 -8.56 -20.96
CA ALA A 204 -1.84 -7.57 -20.48
C ALA A 204 -2.54 -6.39 -19.79
N CYS A 205 -3.64 -5.90 -20.35
CA CYS A 205 -4.48 -4.88 -19.74
C CYS A 205 -5.07 -5.33 -18.40
N GLU A 206 -5.64 -6.53 -18.32
CA GLU A 206 -6.24 -7.08 -17.09
C GLU A 206 -5.19 -7.36 -16.00
N LEU A 207 -4.00 -7.81 -16.40
CA LEU A 207 -2.88 -8.09 -15.49
C LEU A 207 -2.15 -6.82 -15.06
N GLY A 208 -2.21 -5.76 -15.87
CA GLY A 208 -1.46 -4.51 -15.64
C GLY A 208 0.02 -4.65 -15.97
N VAL A 209 0.36 -5.47 -16.97
CA VAL A 209 1.73 -5.80 -17.39
C VAL A 209 1.90 -5.54 -18.90
N PRO A 210 3.13 -5.36 -19.42
CA PRO A 210 3.34 -5.17 -20.86
C PRO A 210 3.14 -6.46 -21.67
N VAL A 211 2.92 -6.29 -22.98
CA VAL A 211 3.07 -7.38 -23.96
C VAL A 211 4.48 -7.34 -24.53
N LEU A 212 5.19 -8.46 -24.53
CA LEU A 212 6.47 -8.65 -25.22
C LEU A 212 6.23 -9.61 -26.38
N SER A 213 6.31 -9.10 -27.61
CA SER A 213 5.98 -9.86 -28.83
C SER A 213 7.25 -10.25 -29.59
N ASP A 214 7.32 -11.49 -30.04
CA ASP A 214 8.42 -11.99 -30.89
C ASP A 214 8.48 -11.34 -32.27
N ALA A 215 7.40 -10.67 -32.69
CA ALA A 215 7.37 -9.82 -33.88
C ALA A 215 8.20 -8.53 -33.72
N VAL A 216 8.55 -8.15 -32.48
CA VAL A 216 9.25 -6.89 -32.16
C VAL A 216 10.59 -7.14 -31.48
N LEU A 217 10.66 -8.14 -30.60
CA LEU A 217 11.84 -8.42 -29.77
C LEU A 217 12.43 -9.78 -30.12
N SER A 218 13.76 -9.83 -30.24
CA SER A 218 14.48 -11.11 -30.26
C SER A 218 14.35 -11.84 -28.92
N PRO A 219 14.54 -13.17 -28.87
CA PRO A 219 14.53 -13.92 -27.61
C PRO A 219 15.46 -13.36 -26.54
N GLU A 220 16.66 -12.89 -26.92
CA GLU A 220 17.62 -12.26 -26.02
C GLU A 220 17.08 -10.95 -25.43
N GLN A 221 16.46 -10.11 -26.26
CA GLN A 221 15.85 -8.86 -25.82
C GLN A 221 14.63 -9.11 -24.94
N THR A 222 13.78 -10.07 -25.30
CA THR A 222 12.61 -10.47 -24.51
C THR A 222 13.02 -10.94 -23.12
N ALA A 223 14.05 -11.78 -23.01
CA ALA A 223 14.57 -12.24 -21.72
C ALA A 223 15.10 -11.09 -20.86
N ALA A 224 15.86 -10.16 -21.46
CA ALA A 224 16.38 -9.00 -20.75
C ALA A 224 15.25 -8.09 -20.21
N VAL A 225 14.24 -7.81 -21.04
CA VAL A 225 13.10 -6.99 -20.61
C VAL A 225 12.26 -7.70 -19.54
N LEU A 226 12.06 -9.02 -19.67
CA LEU A 226 11.32 -9.81 -18.69
C LEU A 226 12.03 -9.86 -17.32
N ALA A 227 13.36 -9.99 -17.32
CA ALA A 227 14.17 -9.99 -16.09
C ALA A 227 14.03 -8.68 -15.29
N ASP A 228 13.90 -7.54 -15.99
CA ASP A 228 13.75 -6.22 -15.38
C ASP A 228 12.28 -5.85 -15.08
N ALA A 229 11.32 -6.64 -15.57
CA ALA A 229 9.89 -6.36 -15.42
C ALA A 229 9.40 -6.80 -14.03
N ALA A 230 9.47 -5.90 -13.05
CA ALA A 230 9.03 -6.16 -11.67
C ALA A 230 7.58 -6.68 -11.54
N GLY A 231 6.68 -6.36 -12.49
CA GLY A 231 5.30 -6.85 -12.53
C GLY A 231 5.10 -8.10 -13.40
N GLY A 232 6.11 -8.53 -14.14
CA GLY A 232 6.04 -9.57 -15.17
C GLY A 232 5.56 -9.04 -16.52
N ALA A 233 5.14 -9.95 -17.41
CA ALA A 233 4.71 -9.62 -18.78
C ALA A 233 3.82 -10.71 -19.40
N VAL A 234 3.10 -10.34 -20.46
CA VAL A 234 2.51 -11.30 -21.41
C VAL A 234 3.47 -11.48 -22.57
N LEU A 235 4.01 -12.68 -22.75
CA LEU A 235 4.84 -13.04 -23.90
C LEU A 235 3.93 -13.48 -25.04
N GLU A 236 3.99 -12.81 -26.18
CA GLU A 236 3.27 -13.21 -27.39
C GLU A 236 4.25 -13.87 -28.37
N ILE A 237 4.01 -15.15 -28.66
CA ILE A 237 4.91 -15.98 -29.47
C ILE A 237 4.11 -16.60 -30.63
N GLY A 238 4.67 -16.53 -31.84
CA GLY A 238 4.08 -17.12 -33.04
C GLY A 238 4.06 -18.66 -33.01
N SER A 239 2.98 -19.25 -33.51
CA SER A 239 2.80 -20.70 -33.58
C SER A 239 3.80 -21.34 -34.56
N GLY A 240 4.78 -22.08 -34.04
CA GLY A 240 5.77 -22.82 -34.83
C GLY A 240 6.47 -23.91 -34.00
N THR A 241 7.09 -24.89 -34.67
CA THR A 241 7.73 -26.09 -34.07
C THR A 241 8.91 -25.80 -33.13
N THR A 242 9.36 -24.55 -33.04
CA THR A 242 10.42 -24.06 -32.15
C THR A 242 9.93 -23.22 -30.95
N GLY A 243 8.60 -23.00 -30.81
CA GLY A 243 8.03 -22.09 -29.81
C GLY A 243 8.39 -22.44 -28.35
N SER A 244 8.31 -23.72 -27.97
CA SER A 244 8.62 -24.15 -26.60
C SER A 244 10.09 -23.95 -26.24
N ALA A 245 11.03 -24.33 -27.10
CA ALA A 245 12.46 -24.20 -26.81
C ALA A 245 12.91 -22.74 -26.72
N VAL A 246 12.31 -21.86 -27.53
CA VAL A 246 12.57 -20.41 -27.46
C VAL A 246 12.01 -19.83 -26.16
N VAL A 247 10.80 -20.20 -25.78
CA VAL A 247 10.19 -19.76 -24.51
C VAL A 247 11.01 -20.26 -23.32
N ASP A 248 11.42 -21.53 -23.30
CA ASP A 248 12.23 -22.08 -22.21
C ASP A 248 13.55 -21.33 -22.06
N GLU A 249 14.20 -20.96 -23.17
CA GLU A 249 15.43 -20.17 -23.13
C GLU A 249 15.20 -18.73 -22.64
N ILE A 250 14.07 -18.11 -23.03
CA ILE A 250 13.68 -16.79 -22.52
C ILE A 250 13.48 -16.85 -21.00
N LEU A 251 12.66 -17.79 -20.53
CA LEU A 251 12.32 -17.95 -19.11
C LEU A 251 13.57 -18.24 -18.27
N ARG A 252 14.42 -19.15 -18.73
CA ARG A 252 15.69 -19.49 -18.07
C ARG A 252 16.62 -18.29 -17.96
N ARG A 253 16.73 -17.47 -19.02
CA ARG A 253 17.57 -16.25 -19.00
C ARG A 253 17.00 -15.15 -18.12
N ALA A 254 15.67 -15.08 -18.02
CA ALA A 254 14.97 -14.12 -17.17
C ALA A 254 14.83 -14.57 -15.70
N ASP A 255 15.37 -15.74 -15.34
CA ASP A 255 15.22 -16.37 -14.02
C ASP A 255 13.75 -16.59 -13.61
N VAL A 256 12.88 -16.87 -14.60
CA VAL A 256 11.47 -17.17 -14.39
C VAL A 256 11.28 -18.68 -14.34
N GLN A 257 10.75 -19.17 -13.22
CA GLN A 257 10.44 -20.59 -13.03
C GLN A 257 9.25 -21.00 -13.90
N SER A 258 9.45 -22.01 -14.76
CA SER A 258 8.45 -22.46 -15.74
C SER A 258 7.10 -22.86 -15.13
N GLU A 259 7.11 -23.40 -13.93
CA GLU A 259 5.92 -23.83 -13.18
C GLU A 259 5.04 -22.66 -12.71
N ARG A 260 5.57 -21.43 -12.76
CA ARG A 260 4.84 -20.19 -12.42
C ARG A 260 4.35 -19.45 -13.67
N VAL A 261 4.51 -20.05 -14.85
CA VAL A 261 4.11 -19.48 -16.14
C VAL A 261 2.85 -20.16 -16.66
N LEU A 262 1.87 -19.35 -17.06
CA LEU A 262 0.65 -19.85 -17.69
C LEU A 262 0.76 -19.81 -19.21
N PHE A 263 0.50 -20.94 -19.88
CA PHE A 263 0.46 -21.03 -21.34
C PHE A 263 -0.99 -20.96 -21.84
N VAL A 264 -1.24 -20.12 -22.84
CA VAL A 264 -2.58 -19.78 -23.34
C VAL A 264 -2.57 -19.76 -24.86
N HIS A 265 -3.58 -20.36 -25.49
CA HIS A 265 -3.80 -20.19 -26.93
C HIS A 265 -4.59 -18.90 -27.20
N ALA A 266 -4.24 -18.17 -28.27
CA ALA A 266 -4.87 -16.90 -28.67
C ALA A 266 -6.37 -16.98 -29.02
N GLY A 267 -7.01 -18.15 -28.96
CA GLY A 267 -8.46 -18.29 -29.17
C GLY A 267 -9.31 -17.87 -27.97
N ALA A 268 -8.70 -17.64 -26.80
CA ALA A 268 -9.44 -17.22 -25.60
C ALA A 268 -9.80 -15.73 -25.65
N THR A 269 -11.01 -15.43 -26.09
CA THR A 269 -11.51 -14.06 -26.24
C THR A 269 -12.69 -13.76 -25.32
N GLY A 270 -12.84 -12.48 -24.98
CA GLY A 270 -13.99 -11.97 -24.25
C GLY A 270 -13.76 -11.85 -22.74
N PRO A 271 -14.51 -10.97 -22.05
CA PRO A 271 -14.16 -10.53 -20.70
C PRO A 271 -14.06 -11.66 -19.67
N ALA A 272 -14.98 -12.64 -19.73
CA ALA A 272 -15.00 -13.75 -18.77
C ALA A 272 -13.79 -14.68 -18.93
N ALA A 273 -13.37 -14.96 -20.16
CA ALA A 273 -12.21 -15.80 -20.43
C ALA A 273 -10.91 -15.11 -20.00
N ILE A 274 -10.76 -13.83 -20.34
CA ILE A 274 -9.60 -13.01 -19.96
C ILE A 274 -9.48 -12.90 -18.44
N ALA A 275 -10.57 -12.58 -17.74
CA ALA A 275 -10.58 -12.50 -16.29
C ALA A 275 -10.20 -13.83 -15.62
N ARG A 276 -10.76 -14.95 -16.10
CA ARG A 276 -10.41 -16.29 -15.59
C ARG A 276 -8.92 -16.59 -15.73
N ILE A 277 -8.37 -16.39 -16.93
CA ILE A 277 -6.95 -16.65 -17.22
C ILE A 277 -6.05 -15.73 -16.39
N ALA A 278 -6.39 -14.45 -16.26
CA ALA A 278 -5.64 -13.51 -15.43
C ALA A 278 -5.63 -13.91 -13.94
N LEU A 279 -6.76 -14.40 -13.41
CA LEU A 279 -6.84 -14.90 -12.04
C LEU A 279 -5.99 -16.17 -11.84
N GLU A 280 -6.01 -17.08 -12.80
CA GLU A 280 -5.17 -18.28 -12.80
C GLU A 280 -3.68 -17.92 -12.82
N ALA A 281 -3.27 -16.98 -13.68
CA ALA A 281 -1.89 -16.50 -13.76
C ALA A 281 -1.42 -15.82 -12.46
N ARG A 282 -2.27 -15.00 -11.82
CA ARG A 282 -1.96 -14.39 -10.52
C ARG A 282 -1.83 -15.43 -9.41
N ALA A 283 -2.68 -16.46 -9.42
CA ALA A 283 -2.60 -17.54 -8.44
C ALA A 283 -1.29 -18.34 -8.59
N LEU A 284 -0.89 -18.66 -9.82
CA LEU A 284 0.40 -19.30 -10.11
C LEU A 284 1.60 -18.45 -9.67
N ALA A 285 1.54 -17.14 -9.87
CA ALA A 285 2.58 -16.22 -9.43
C ALA A 285 2.65 -16.04 -7.89
N LEU A 286 1.70 -16.55 -7.12
CA LEU A 286 1.73 -16.48 -5.65
C LEU A 286 2.20 -17.79 -4.99
N GLY A 287 2.15 -18.91 -5.73
CA GLY A 287 2.73 -20.19 -5.34
C GLY A 287 4.23 -20.22 -5.60
#